data_AF-A0AAD5HJD9-F1
#
_entry.id   AF-A0AAD5HJD9-F1
#
_cell.length_a   1.000
_cell.length_b   1.000
_cell.length_c   1.000
_cell.angle_alpha   90.00
_cell.angle_beta   90.00
_cell.angle_gamma   90.00
#
_symmetry.space_group_name_H-M   'P 1'
#
loop_
_entity.id
_entity.type
_entity.pdbx_description
1 polymer ?
#
loop_
_entity_poly.entity_id
_entity_poly.type
_entity_poly.pdbx_seq_one_letter_code
_entity_poly.pdbx_strand_id
1 'polypeptide(L)' 'MSSFQWVYSSGCNWIPFDAKANREIEKLWFNGTCGGWIYLTSFGGQAYINTASLYLQWSGYNYRIARRLR' A
#
# COMPACT_ATOMS: atom_id res chain seq x y z
N MET A 1 8.28 19.56 4.88
CA MET A 1 8.39 18.11 4.61
C MET A 1 7.08 17.68 3.98
N SER A 2 7.10 17.16 2.75
CA SER A 2 5.90 16.60 2.10
C SER A 2 5.44 15.35 2.86
N SER A 3 4.17 15.31 3.25
CA SER A 3 3.57 14.09 3.80
C SER A 3 3.09 13.25 2.61
N PHE A 4 3.57 12.02 2.49
CA PHE A 4 3.15 11.10 1.44
C PHE A 4 2.04 10.19 1.95
N GLN A 5 1.03 9.98 1.10
CA GLN A 5 -0.09 9.08 1.37
C GLN A 5 -0.20 8.03 0.27
N TRP A 6 -0.21 6.77 0.70
CA TRP A 6 -0.50 5.61 -0.10
C TRP A 6 -2.01 5.32 -0.06
N VAL A 7 -2.54 4.93 -1.20
CA VAL A 7 -3.94 4.56 -1.40
C VAL A 7 -4.03 3.27 -2.22
N TYR A 8 -5.12 2.52 -2.06
CA TYR A 8 -5.45 1.37 -2.89
C TYR A 8 -6.77 1.58 -3.64
N SER A 9 -6.88 1.01 -4.83
CA SER A 9 -8.09 1.04 -5.64
C SER A 9 -9.17 0.16 -5.03
N SER A 10 -10.38 0.67 -4.88
CA SER A 10 -11.58 -0.09 -4.51
C SER A 10 -12.75 0.41 -5.35
N GLY A 11 -13.12 -0.36 -6.38
CA GLY A 11 -14.07 0.08 -7.40
C GLY A 11 -13.57 1.36 -8.11
N CYS A 12 -14.38 2.42 -8.08
CA CYS A 12 -14.04 3.73 -8.64
C CYS A 12 -13.30 4.66 -7.65
N ASN A 13 -13.03 4.20 -6.42
CA ASN A 13 -12.46 5.02 -5.35
C ASN A 13 -11.02 4.63 -5.03
N TRP A 14 -10.28 5.59 -4.47
CA TRP A 14 -8.95 5.37 -3.90
C TRP A 14 -9.03 5.53 -2.38
N ILE A 15 -8.83 4.43 -1.66
CA ILE A 15 -8.96 4.37 -0.21
C ILE A 15 -7.56 4.48 0.41
N PRO A 16 -7.34 5.39 1.37
CA PRO A 16 -6.05 5.51 2.04
C PRO A 16 -5.76 4.31 2.92
N PHE A 17 -4.49 3.90 2.95
CA PHE A 17 -4.02 2.95 3.94
C PHE A 17 -4.03 3.58 5.35
N ASP A 18 -4.11 2.73 6.37
CA ASP A 18 -3.91 3.18 7.76
C ASP A 18 -2.50 3.74 7.97
N ALA A 19 -2.31 4.51 9.04
CA ALA A 19 -1.06 5.24 9.27
C ALA A 19 0.18 4.32 9.41
N LYS A 20 -0.01 3.10 9.95
CA LYS A 20 1.07 2.12 10.10
C LYS A 20 1.42 1.53 8.74
N ALA A 21 0.44 1.03 8.01
CA ALA A 21 0.62 0.50 6.67
C ALA A 21 1.25 1.53 5.73
N ASN A 22 0.76 2.77 5.74
CA ASN A 22 1.32 3.87 4.95
C ASN A 22 2.82 4.07 5.19
N ARG A 23 3.26 4.01 6.44
CA ARG A 23 4.67 4.16 6.82
C ARG A 23 5.51 2.98 6.36
N GLU A 24 4.99 1.76 6.48
CA GLU A 24 5.69 0.55 6.04
C GLU A 24 5.83 0.49 4.51
N ILE A 25 4.77 0.83 3.76
CA ILE A 25 4.83 0.92 2.30
C ILE A 25 5.82 2.00 1.85
N GLU A 26 5.81 3.17 2.50
CA GLU A 26 6.77 4.23 2.18
C GLU A 26 8.21 3.81 2.43
N LYS A 27 8.49 3.05 3.50
CA LYS A 27 9.83 2.47 3.74
C LYS A 27 10.23 1.50 2.65
N LEU A 28 9.35 0.58 2.24
CA LEU A 28 9.63 -0.36 1.15
C LEU A 28 9.95 0.37 -0.15
N TRP A 29 9.16 1.38 -0.48
CA TRP A 29 9.36 2.22 -1.66
C TRP A 29 10.68 2.98 -1.59
N PHE A 30 10.95 3.68 -0.49
CA PHE A 30 12.16 4.50 -0.32
C PHE A 30 13.45 3.65 -0.32
N ASN A 31 13.41 2.46 0.28
CA ASN A 31 14.56 1.56 0.34
C ASN A 31 14.78 0.77 -0.96
N GLY A 32 13.92 0.93 -1.97
CA GLY A 32 14.00 0.16 -3.22
C GLY A 32 13.66 -1.33 -3.06
N THR A 33 12.99 -1.72 -1.97
CA THR A 33 12.54 -3.10 -1.77
C THR A 33 11.31 -3.36 -2.63
N CYS A 34 11.41 -4.29 -3.59
CA CYS A 34 10.37 -4.55 -4.60
C CYS A 34 9.04 -5.10 -4.03
N GLY A 35 9.02 -5.57 -2.78
CA GLY A 35 7.78 -5.94 -2.11
C GLY A 35 7.98 -6.53 -0.71
N GLY A 36 6.87 -6.70 0.01
CA GLY A 36 6.87 -7.22 1.38
C GLY A 36 5.46 -7.48 1.92
N TRP A 37 5.38 -8.36 2.92
CA TRP A 37 4.14 -8.63 3.64
C TRP A 37 3.90 -7.57 4.71
N ILE A 38 2.74 -6.93 4.68
CA ILE A 38 2.34 -5.89 5.62
C ILE A 38 0.99 -6.26 6.21
N TYR A 39 0.84 -6.10 7.53
CA TYR A 39 -0.46 -6.25 8.18
C TYR A 39 -1.32 -5.01 7.89
N LEU A 40 -2.47 -5.22 7.26
CA LEU A 40 -3.44 -4.17 6.96
C LEU A 40 -4.65 -4.34 7.85
N THR A 41 -4.93 -3.35 8.70
CA THR A 41 -6.08 -3.41 9.62
C THR A 41 -7.41 -3.41 8.85
N SER A 42 -7.48 -2.70 7.71
CA SER A 42 -8.67 -2.65 6.85
C SER A 42 -9.04 -4.00 6.22
N PHE A 43 -8.06 -4.89 6.05
CA PHE A 43 -8.26 -6.23 5.50
C PHE A 43 -8.29 -7.31 6.59
N GLY A 44 -7.96 -6.98 7.84
CA GLY A 44 -7.95 -7.93 8.95
C GLY A 44 -6.80 -8.94 8.91
N GLY A 45 -5.73 -8.70 8.15
CA GLY A 45 -4.61 -9.64 8.06
C GLY A 45 -3.41 -9.13 7.26
N GLN A 46 -2.48 -10.06 6.95
CA GLN A 46 -1.28 -9.77 6.15
C GLN A 46 -1.57 -9.78 4.65
N ALA A 47 -1.20 -8.70 3.98
CA ALA A 47 -1.29 -8.58 2.54
C ALA A 47 0.10 -8.33 1.95
N TYR A 48 0.32 -8.81 0.73
CA TYR A 48 1.59 -8.60 0.05
C TYR A 48 1.54 -7.31 -0.75
N ILE A 49 2.51 -6.42 -0.52
CA ILE A 49 2.68 -5.19 -1.28
C ILE A 49 3.81 -5.43 -2.28
N ASN A 50 3.56 -5.13 -3.55
CA ASN A 50 4.57 -5.01 -4.59
C ASN A 50 4.70 -3.53 -4.95
N THR A 51 5.81 -2.92 -4.52
CA THR A 51 6.11 -1.51 -4.77
C THR A 51 6.62 -1.28 -6.19
N ALA A 52 7.28 -2.27 -6.81
CA ALA A 52 7.79 -2.17 -8.18
C ALA A 52 6.67 -2.14 -9.23
N SER A 53 5.65 -2.98 -9.04
CA SER A 53 4.50 -3.10 -9.93
C SER A 53 3.25 -2.38 -9.43
N LEU A 54 3.36 -1.66 -8.30
CA LEU A 54 2.30 -0.85 -7.69
C LEU A 54 0.98 -1.61 -7.50
N TYR A 55 1.04 -2.77 -6.84
CA TYR A 55 -0.16 -3.49 -6.42
C TYR A 55 -0.05 -4.06 -5.00
N LEU A 56 -1.22 -4.29 -4.41
CA LEU A 56 -1.48 -4.99 -3.17
C LEU A 56 -2.17 -6.31 -3.52
N GLN A 57 -1.63 -7.44 -3.07
CA GLN A 57 -2.28 -8.74 -3.19
C GLN A 57 -2.92 -9.13 -1.87
N TRP A 58 -4.23 -9.38 -1.90
CA TRP A 58 -5.00 -9.86 -0.76
C TRP A 58 -6.08 -10.84 -1.21
N SER A 59 -6.11 -12.02 -0.57
CA SER A 59 -7.13 -13.06 -0.81
C SER A 59 -7.28 -13.43 -2.31
N GLY A 60 -6.16 -13.50 -3.04
CA GLY A 60 -6.14 -13.82 -4.47
C GLY A 60 -6.43 -12.66 -5.43
N TYR A 61 -6.80 -11.48 -4.91
CA TYR A 61 -7.05 -10.27 -5.71
C TYR A 61 -5.85 -9.32 -5.67
N ASN A 62 -5.60 -8.65 -6.80
CA ASN A 62 -4.62 -7.57 -6.90
C ASN A 62 -5.33 -6.21 -6.98
N TYR A 63 -5.09 -5.36 -6.00
CA TYR A 63 -5.56 -3.99 -5.93
C TYR A 63 -4.42 -3.07 -6.36
N ARG A 64 -4.66 -2.14 -7.29
CA ARG A 64 -3.64 -1.15 -7.65
C ARG A 64 -3.40 -0.23 -6.46
N ILE A 65 -2.15 0.16 -6.25
CA ILE A 65 -1.79 1.15 -5.23
C ILE A 65 -1.19 2.39 -5.89
N ALA A 66 -1.32 3.52 -5.24
CA ALA A 66 -0.73 4.77 -5.71
C ALA A 66 -0.21 5.60 -4.53
N ARG A 67 0.81 6.41 -4.82
CA ARG A 67 1.40 7.36 -3.88
C ARG A 67 1.02 8.77 -4.29
N ARG A 68 0.51 9.57 -3.35
CA ARG A 68 0.17 10.98 -3.57
C ARG A 68 0.74 11.88 -2.49
N LEU A 69 0.87 13.16 -2.81
CA LEU A 69 1.14 14.20 -1.81
C LEU A 69 -0.13 14.43 -0.98
N ARG A 70 0.05 14.65 0.31
CA ARG A 70 -1.01 15.04 1.25
C ARG A 70 -0.93 16.53 1.57
#